data_AF-A0A5C7L095-F1
#
_entry.id   AF-A0A5C7L095-F1
#
_cell.length_a   1.000
_cell.length_b   1.000
_cell.length_c   1.000
_cell.angle_alpha   90.00
_cell.angle_beta   90.00
_cell.angle_gamma   90.00
#
_symmetry.space_group_name_H-M   'P 1'
#
loop_
_entity.id
_entity.type
_entity.pdbx_description
1 polymer ?
#
loop_
_entity_poly.entity_id
_entity_poly.type
_entity_poly.pdbx_seq_one_letter_code
_entity_poly.pdbx_strand_id
1 'polypeptide(L)'
;MFKTLILVVLLVVLCVGATVGYFNAQQVEFYYLFGSAHLPLIVLVIGVFGVAVVLTLLLVTARIFGLKREIRRLNRQLRDAETELRNLRTLTMQQEQPAPPPAAAP
;
A
#
# COMPACT_ATOMS: atom_id res chain seq x y z
N MET A 1 14.76 23.63 12.08
CA MET A 1 15.19 22.58 13.02
C MET A 1 15.00 21.17 12.47
N PHE A 2 13.83 20.80 11.93
CA PHE A 2 13.63 19.45 11.34
C PHE A 2 14.55 19.15 10.13
N LYS A 3 14.75 20.13 9.24
CA LYS A 3 15.66 20.00 8.08
C LYS A 3 17.12 19.77 8.49
N THR A 4 17.59 20.48 9.51
CA THR A 4 18.95 20.30 10.05
C THR A 4 19.10 18.96 10.76
N LEU A 5 18.07 18.50 11.49
CA LEU A 5 18.06 17.16 12.07
C LEU A 5 18.17 16.07 11.00
N ILE A 6 17.38 16.17 9.92
CA ILE A 6 17.46 15.23 8.79
C ILE A 6 18.86 15.24 8.18
N LEU A 7 19.44 16.42 7.96
CA LEU A 7 20.80 16.55 7.41
C LEU A 7 21.83 15.85 8.30
N VAL A 8 21.76 16.07 9.62
CA VAL A 8 22.66 15.43 10.59
C VAL A 8 22.49 13.91 10.55
N VAL A 9 21.25 13.40 10.55
CA VAL A 9 20.99 11.96 10.45
C VAL A 9 21.52 11.40 9.14
N LEU A 10 21.30 12.09 8.01
CA LEU A 10 21.82 11.68 6.70
C LEU A 10 23.35 11.60 6.72
N LEU A 11 24.02 12.60 7.31
CA LEU A 11 25.48 12.64 7.41
C LEU A 11 26.01 11.50 8.29
N VAL A 12 25.36 11.22 9.42
CA VAL A 12 25.70 10.08 10.29
C VAL A 12 25.53 8.76 9.52
N VAL A 13 24.42 8.57 8.84
CA VAL A 13 24.16 7.36 8.03
C VAL A 13 25.21 7.22 6.91
N LEU A 14 25.56 8.31 6.23
CA LEU A 14 26.59 8.33 5.20
C LEU A 14 27.95 7.92 5.77
N CYS A 15 28.36 8.52 6.89
CA CYS A 15 29.62 8.18 7.56
C CYS A 15 29.65 6.72 7.97
N VAL A 16 28.60 6.22 8.63
CA VAL A 16 28.50 4.81 9.02
C VAL A 16 28.57 3.89 7.81
N GLY A 17 27.80 4.19 6.76
CA GLY A 17 27.81 3.41 5.51
C GLY A 17 29.18 3.39 4.85
N ALA A 18 29.87 4.54 4.79
CA ALA A 18 31.22 4.64 4.25
C ALA A 18 32.23 3.84 5.08
N THR A 19 32.17 3.92 6.41
CA THR A 19 33.01 3.13 7.32
C THR A 19 32.79 1.63 7.13
N VAL A 20 31.53 1.20 7.12
CA VAL A 20 31.18 -0.21 6.88
C VAL A 20 31.69 -0.67 5.52
N GLY A 21 31.50 0.14 4.47
CA GLY A 21 31.96 -0.21 3.13
C GLY A 21 33.48 -0.29 3.01
N TYR A 22 34.20 0.63 3.65
CA TYR A 22 35.67 0.61 3.67
C TYR A 22 36.21 -0.63 4.38
N PHE A 23 35.74 -0.93 5.59
CA PHE A 23 36.22 -2.08 6.36
C PHE A 23 35.75 -3.43 5.81
N ASN A 24 34.73 -3.46 4.95
CA ASN A 24 34.22 -4.67 4.29
C ASN A 24 34.52 -4.67 2.78
N ALA A 25 35.54 -3.94 2.33
CA ALA A 25 36.01 -3.98 0.95
C ALA A 25 36.87 -5.21 0.62
N GLN A 26 37.06 -6.12 1.59
CA GLN A 26 37.77 -7.38 1.39
C GLN A 26 37.12 -8.21 0.28
N GLN A 27 37.94 -8.68 -0.66
CA GLN A 27 37.53 -9.61 -1.71
C GLN A 27 37.27 -10.99 -1.11
N VAL A 28 36.11 -11.56 -1.40
CA VAL A 28 35.73 -12.92 -1.03
C VAL A 28 35.34 -13.71 -2.28
N GLU A 29 35.68 -14.99 -2.31
CA GLU A 29 35.17 -15.88 -3.35
C GLU A 29 33.72 -16.24 -3.03
N PHE A 30 32.82 -15.86 -3.92
CA PHE A 30 31.39 -16.10 -3.79
C PHE A 30 30.94 -17.14 -4.81
N TYR A 31 30.47 -18.28 -4.31
CA TYR A 31 29.89 -19.34 -5.12
C TYR A 31 28.39 -19.10 -5.32
N TYR A 32 27.96 -19.06 -6.58
CA TYR A 32 26.55 -19.04 -6.97
C TYR A 32 26.21 -20.31 -7.75
N LEU A 33 24.96 -20.47 -8.16
CA LEU A 33 24.44 -21.74 -8.69
C LEU A 33 25.24 -22.31 -9.89
N PHE A 34 25.93 -21.46 -10.65
CA PHE A 34 26.59 -21.85 -11.90
C PHE A 34 28.09 -21.44 -11.96
N GLY A 35 28.71 -21.08 -10.84
CA GLY A 35 30.12 -20.68 -10.83
C GLY A 35 30.54 -19.95 -9.55
N SER A 36 31.72 -19.34 -9.59
CA SER A 36 32.21 -18.46 -8.53
C SER A 36 32.75 -17.14 -9.08
N ALA A 37 32.71 -16.10 -8.26
CA ALA A 37 33.26 -14.79 -8.57
C ALA A 37 33.93 -14.19 -7.33
N HIS A 38 35.00 -13.42 -7.53
CA HIS A 38 35.64 -12.67 -6.45
C HIS A 38 35.00 -11.29 -6.35
N LEU A 39 34.27 -11.06 -5.26
CA LEU A 39 33.53 -9.82 -5.03
C LEU A 39 33.86 -9.24 -3.65
N PRO A 40 33.88 -7.91 -3.49
CA PRO A 40 34.00 -7.31 -2.17
C PRO A 40 32.80 -7.69 -1.30
N LEU A 41 33.05 -8.04 -0.03
CA LEU A 41 32.00 -8.44 0.90
C LEU A 41 30.86 -7.42 1.00
N ILE A 42 31.18 -6.13 1.02
CA ILE A 42 30.19 -5.05 1.04
C ILE A 42 29.21 -5.10 -0.14
N VAL A 43 29.67 -5.49 -1.34
CA VAL A 43 28.81 -5.56 -2.54
C VAL A 43 27.73 -6.63 -2.35
N LEU A 44 28.10 -7.78 -1.77
CA LEU A 44 27.16 -8.85 -1.46
C LEU A 44 26.12 -8.40 -0.42
N VAL A 45 26.57 -7.74 0.65
CA VAL A 45 25.69 -7.24 1.72
C VAL A 45 24.69 -6.22 1.19
N ILE A 46 25.16 -5.21 0.44
CA ILE A 46 24.29 -4.20 -0.17
C ILE A 46 23.35 -4.85 -1.20
N GLY A 47 23.84 -5.80 -1.99
CA GLY A 47 23.05 -6.52 -2.97
C GLY A 47 21.88 -7.27 -2.34
N VAL A 48 22.14 -8.08 -1.30
CA VAL A 48 21.10 -8.82 -0.57
C VAL A 48 20.11 -7.87 0.09
N PHE A 49 20.61 -6.81 0.74
CA PHE A 49 19.74 -5.79 1.34
C PHE A 49 18.83 -5.14 0.28
N GLY A 50 19.38 -4.76 -0.87
CA GLY A 50 18.63 -4.19 -1.98
C GLY A 50 17.55 -5.13 -2.49
N VAL A 51 17.86 -6.42 -2.68
CA VAL A 51 16.88 -7.44 -3.07
C VAL A 51 15.75 -7.54 -2.03
N ALA A 52 16.09 -7.59 -0.74
CA ALA A 52 15.10 -7.64 0.33
C ALA A 52 14.18 -6.41 0.35
N VAL A 53 14.73 -5.20 0.14
CA VAL A 53 13.95 -3.96 0.03
C VAL A 53 12.99 -4.02 -1.16
N VAL A 54 13.47 -4.43 -2.33
CA VAL A 54 12.64 -4.56 -3.54
C VAL A 54 11.51 -5.56 -3.33
N LEU A 55 11.81 -6.76 -2.79
CA LEU A 55 10.80 -7.77 -2.50
C LEU A 55 9.76 -7.26 -1.50
N THR A 56 10.20 -6.57 -0.44
CA THR A 56 9.31 -5.98 0.56
C THR A 56 8.39 -4.95 -0.08
N LEU A 57 8.93 -4.06 -0.91
CA LEU A 57 8.16 -3.04 -1.60
C LEU A 57 7.11 -3.66 -2.52
N LEU A 58 7.47 -4.71 -3.27
CA LEU A 58 6.55 -5.44 -4.13
C LEU A 58 5.41 -6.07 -3.33
N LEU A 59 5.72 -6.75 -2.22
CA LEU A 59 4.72 -7.39 -1.36
C LEU A 59 3.77 -6.38 -0.72
N VAL A 60 4.31 -5.29 -0.17
CA VAL A 60 3.51 -4.21 0.44
C VAL A 60 2.63 -3.54 -0.62
N THR A 61 3.17 -3.28 -1.81
CA THR A 61 2.41 -2.69 -2.91
C THR A 61 1.26 -3.61 -3.33
N ALA A 62 1.53 -4.90 -3.56
CA ALA A 62 0.49 -5.88 -3.89
C ALA A 62 -0.63 -5.91 -2.85
N ARG A 63 -0.28 -5.88 -1.55
CA ARG A 63 -1.23 -5.78 -0.45
C ARG A 63 -2.07 -4.50 -0.54
N ILE A 64 -1.44 -3.33 -0.68
CA ILE A 64 -2.14 -2.04 -0.78
C ILE A 64 -3.12 -2.05 -1.95
N PHE A 65 -2.76 -2.63 -3.10
CA PHE A 65 -3.66 -2.77 -4.24
C PHE A 65 -4.88 -3.65 -3.93
N GLY A 66 -4.70 -4.75 -3.21
CA GLY A 66 -5.79 -5.59 -2.72
C GLY A 66 -6.75 -4.81 -1.82
N LEU A 67 -6.21 -4.11 -0.82
CA LEU A 67 -6.99 -3.29 0.12
C LEU A 67 -7.77 -2.18 -0.61
N LYS A 68 -7.14 -1.50 -1.58
CA LYS A 68 -7.82 -0.49 -2.41
C LYS A 68 -8.95 -1.06 -3.26
N ARG A 69 -8.86 -2.32 -3.69
CA ARG A 69 -9.96 -3.00 -4.40
C ARG A 69 -11.10 -3.31 -3.45
N GLU A 70 -10.79 -3.81 -2.26
CA GLU A 70 -11.77 -4.11 -1.22
C GLU A 70 -12.54 -2.85 -0.78
N ILE A 71 -11.85 -1.75 -0.49
CA ILE A 71 -12.49 -0.45 -0.17
C ILE A 71 -13.46 -0.02 -1.28
N ARG A 72 -13.07 -0.15 -2.55
CA ARG A 72 -13.95 0.19 -3.68
C ARG A 72 -15.17 -0.72 -3.77
N ARG A 73 -15.02 -2.01 -3.47
CA ARG A 73 -16.13 -2.97 -3.44
C ARG A 73 -17.09 -2.63 -2.29
N LEU A 74 -16.59 -2.42 -1.08
CA LEU A 74 -17.40 -2.09 0.09
C LEU A 74 -18.17 -0.78 -0.10
N ASN A 75 -17.51 0.25 -0.64
CA ASN A 75 -18.18 1.52 -0.94
C ASN A 75 -19.29 1.40 -1.98
N ARG A 76 -19.16 0.48 -2.96
CA ARG A 76 -20.25 0.19 -3.90
C ARG A 76 -21.43 -0.47 -3.20
N GLN A 77 -21.15 -1.52 -2.41
CA GLN A 77 -22.18 -2.23 -1.64
C GLN A 77 -22.94 -1.30 -0.68
N LEU A 78 -22.24 -0.38 -0.01
CA LEU A 78 -22.85 0.64 0.84
C LEU A 78 -23.82 1.53 0.06
N ARG A 79 -23.39 2.06 -1.10
CA ARG A 79 -24.22 2.93 -1.94
C ARG A 79 -25.46 2.21 -2.47
N ASP A 80 -25.32 0.95 -2.85
CA ASP A 80 -26.44 0.14 -3.35
C ASP A 80 -27.46 -0.09 -2.23
N ALA A 81 -27.00 -0.49 -1.03
CA ALA A 81 -27.85 -0.67 0.14
C ALA A 81 -28.56 0.62 0.60
N GLU A 82 -27.86 1.75 0.60
CA GLU A 82 -28.47 3.07 0.88
C GLU A 82 -29.55 3.43 -0.14
N THR A 83 -29.33 3.08 -1.40
CA THR A 83 -30.31 3.32 -2.48
C THR A 83 -31.56 2.45 -2.30
N GLU A 84 -31.40 1.17 -1.96
CA GLU A 84 -32.52 0.27 -1.65
C GLU A 84 -33.33 0.75 -0.45
N LEU A 85 -32.66 1.13 0.65
CA LEU A 85 -33.33 1.71 1.82
C LEU A 85 -34.12 2.97 1.46
N ARG A 86 -33.55 3.85 0.64
CA ARG A 86 -34.25 5.06 0.17
C ARG A 86 -35.48 4.72 -0.67
N ASN A 87 -35.34 3.78 -1.61
CA ASN A 87 -36.44 3.34 -2.48
C ASN A 87 -37.56 2.68 -1.68
N LEU A 88 -37.23 1.81 -0.73
CA LEU A 88 -38.21 1.17 0.17
C LEU A 88 -38.95 2.23 0.99
N ARG A 89 -38.24 3.20 1.56
CA ARG A 89 -38.84 4.31 2.32
C ARG A 89 -39.80 5.14 1.48
N THR A 90 -39.45 5.44 0.23
CA THR A 90 -40.36 6.17 -0.68
C THR A 90 -41.60 5.36 -1.02
N LEU A 91 -41.49 4.04 -1.19
CA LEU A 91 -42.65 3.17 -1.45
C LEU A 91 -43.59 3.11 -0.24
N THR A 92 -43.07 3.03 1.00
CA THR A 92 -43.91 3.02 2.21
C THR A 92 -44.68 4.34 2.36
N MET A 93 -44.02 5.48 2.13
CA MET A 93 -44.65 6.80 2.19
C MET A 93 -45.77 6.98 1.16
N GLN A 94 -45.64 6.39 -0.03
CA GLN A 94 -46.65 6.49 -1.08
C GLN A 94 -47.87 5.61 -0.82
N GLN A 95 -47.72 4.52 -0.07
CA GLN A 95 -48.84 3.66 0.37
C GLN A 95 -49.65 4.26 1.53
N GLU A 96 -49.03 5.11 2.35
CA GLU A 96 -49.70 5.78 3.48
C GLU A 96 -50.55 7.00 3.05
N GLN A 97 -50.39 7.46 1.81
CA GLN A 97 -51.20 8.52 1.23
C GLN A 97 -52.61 7.96 0.88
N PRO A 98 -53.70 8.43 1.51
CA PRO A 98 -55.04 7.91 1.23
C PRO A 98 -55.40 8.18 -0.23
N ALA A 99 -56.06 7.22 -0.88
CA ALA A 99 -56.57 7.41 -2.24
C ALA A 99 -57.40 8.71 -2.31
N PRO A 100 -57.27 9.53 -3.38
CA PRO A 100 -58.08 10.72 -3.53
C PRO A 100 -59.56 10.30 -3.44
N PRO A 101 -60.40 11.02 -2.67
CA PRO A 101 -61.81 10.70 -2.60
C PRO A 101 -62.38 10.65 -4.03
N PRO A 102 -63.26 9.68 -4.36
CA PRO A 102 -63.79 9.55 -5.70
C PRO A 102 -64.41 10.88 -6.11
N ALA A 103 -63.95 11.42 -7.23
CA ALA A 103 -64.48 12.66 -7.78
C ALA A 103 -65.99 12.49 -7.91
N ALA A 104 -66.75 13.34 -7.20
CA ALA A 104 -68.19 13.36 -7.25
C ALA A 104 -68.62 13.48 -8.71
N ALA A 105 -69.19 12.40 -9.24
CA ALA A 105 -69.78 12.40 -10.57
C ALA A 105 -70.97 13.38 -10.57
N PRO A 106 -71.11 14.21 -11.62
CA PRO A 106 -72.21 15.17 -11.74
C PRO A 106 -73.57 14.48 -11.91
#